data_AF-A0A9W7JDK5-F1
#
_entry.id   AF-A0A9W7JDK5-F1
#
_cell.length_a   1.000
_cell.length_b   1.000
_cell.length_c   1.000
_cell.angle_alpha   90.00
_cell.angle_beta   90.00
_cell.angle_gamma   90.00
#
_symmetry.space_group_name_H-M   'P 1'
#
loop_
_entity.id
_entity.type
_entity.pdbx_description
1 polymer ?
#
loop_
_entity_poly.entity_id
_entity_poly.type
_entity_poly.pdbx_seq_one_letter_code
_entity_poly.pdbx_strand_id
1 'polypeptide(L)'
;MEWLCCSDSTTLPLLSLNHVSFVCKSVSRSARFYQQVLGFVLIKRPSSFNFEGAWLFNYGIGIHLLESCSASGVPAKKEKINPKDNHISFQCSDMEQVMRKLEEMEIEYVTAVVEEGGIQVDQLFFHDPDGYMVEICNCQNLPLLPLSSNKPKGSRDANCSGVAALMMEYLVLDLLDISI
;
A
#
# COMPACT_ATOMS: atom_id res chain seq x y z
N MET A 1 -22.66 -14.73 -12.08
CA MET A 1 -21.55 -14.63 -13.04
C MET A 1 -20.50 -15.63 -12.59
N GLU A 2 -20.43 -16.78 -13.25
CA GLU A 2 -19.34 -17.74 -13.05
C GLU A 2 -18.17 -17.31 -13.94
N TRP A 3 -17.02 -17.08 -13.32
CA TRP A 3 -15.77 -16.92 -14.05
C TRP A 3 -15.34 -18.31 -14.52
N LEU A 4 -15.54 -18.60 -15.80
CA LEU A 4 -15.05 -19.83 -16.42
C LEU A 4 -13.51 -19.83 -16.33
N CYS A 5 -12.94 -20.85 -15.68
CA CYS A 5 -11.51 -21.15 -15.75
C CYS A 5 -11.15 -21.58 -17.17
N CYS A 6 -10.96 -20.61 -18.07
CA CYS A 6 -10.26 -20.86 -19.33
C CYS A 6 -8.77 -21.00 -19.02
N SER A 7 -8.27 -22.22 -19.18
CA SER A 7 -6.86 -22.58 -19.19
C SER A 7 -6.19 -22.03 -20.46
N ASP A 8 -5.81 -20.76 -20.41
CA ASP A 8 -4.57 -20.17 -20.95
C ASP A 8 -4.70 -18.65 -20.77
N SER A 9 -4.67 -18.16 -19.53
CA SER A 9 -4.65 -16.72 -19.29
C SER A 9 -3.22 -16.24 -19.28
N THR A 10 -2.75 -15.74 -20.43
CA THR A 10 -1.63 -14.80 -20.41
C THR A 10 -2.05 -13.64 -19.51
N THR A 11 -1.47 -13.58 -18.31
CA THR A 11 -1.75 -12.52 -17.35
C THR A 11 -1.43 -11.17 -17.98
N LEU A 12 -2.09 -10.10 -17.52
CA LEU A 12 -1.73 -8.75 -17.92
C LEU A 12 -0.23 -8.52 -17.63
N PRO A 13 0.53 -7.86 -18.52
CA PRO A 13 1.96 -7.61 -18.35
C PRO A 13 2.19 -6.45 -17.38
N LEU A 14 1.76 -6.62 -16.13
CA LEU A 14 1.89 -5.63 -15.07
C LEU A 14 3.23 -5.82 -14.36
N LEU A 15 3.89 -4.70 -14.01
CA LEU A 15 5.15 -4.72 -13.26
C LEU A 15 4.92 -4.50 -11.77
N SER A 16 4.22 -3.42 -11.42
CA SER A 16 3.98 -3.00 -10.04
C SER A 16 2.77 -2.07 -9.94
N LEU A 17 2.36 -1.76 -8.72
CA LEU A 17 1.41 -0.69 -8.46
C LEU A 17 2.07 0.66 -8.82
N ASN A 18 1.50 1.38 -9.79
CA ASN A 18 2.09 2.62 -10.28
C ASN A 18 1.74 3.83 -9.40
N HIS A 19 0.46 4.01 -9.09
CA HIS A 19 -0.02 5.10 -8.25
C HIS A 19 -1.37 4.79 -7.63
N VAL A 20 -1.69 5.53 -6.56
CA VAL A 20 -3.04 5.63 -5.99
C VAL A 20 -3.58 7.03 -6.21
N SER A 21 -4.91 7.14 -6.28
CA SER A 21 -5.59 8.40 -6.55
C SER A 21 -6.59 8.70 -5.46
N PHE A 22 -6.53 9.90 -4.88
CA PHE A 22 -7.43 10.37 -3.83
C PHE A 22 -8.13 11.65 -4.23
N VAL A 23 -9.43 11.70 -3.95
CA VAL A 23 -10.22 12.92 -4.07
C VAL A 23 -10.17 13.63 -2.73
N CYS A 24 -9.68 14.86 -2.70
CA CYS A 24 -9.47 15.61 -1.46
C CYS A 24 -10.26 16.92 -1.46
N LYS A 25 -10.55 17.44 -0.26
CA LYS A 25 -11.20 18.75 -0.11
C LYS A 25 -10.25 19.92 -0.35
N SER A 26 -8.95 19.68 -0.17
CA SER A 26 -7.91 20.69 -0.41
C SER A 26 -6.59 20.03 -0.77
N VAL A 27 -6.15 20.24 -2.01
CA VAL A 27 -4.88 19.70 -2.52
C VAL A 27 -3.71 20.18 -1.68
N SER A 28 -3.69 21.46 -1.31
CA SER A 28 -2.62 22.03 -0.50
C SER A 28 -2.52 21.37 0.90
N ARG A 29 -3.67 21.10 1.54
CA ARG A 29 -3.71 20.47 2.87
C ARG A 29 -3.24 19.02 2.81
N SER A 30 -3.75 18.26 1.84
CA SER A 30 -3.44 16.83 1.70
C SER A 30 -2.00 16.64 1.20
N ALA A 31 -1.52 17.46 0.25
CA ALA A 31 -0.12 17.45 -0.16
C ALA A 31 0.81 17.71 1.03
N ARG A 32 0.54 18.74 1.85
CA ARG A 32 1.35 19.00 3.06
C ARG A 32 1.40 17.79 3.99
N PHE A 33 0.27 17.13 4.23
CA PHE A 33 0.22 15.92 5.05
C PHE A 33 1.13 14.83 4.47
N TYR A 34 0.95 14.48 3.19
CA TYR A 34 1.74 13.43 2.57
C TYR A 34 3.25 13.76 2.53
N GLN A 35 3.62 15.03 2.39
CA GLN A 35 5.02 15.46 2.46
C GLN A 35 5.59 15.40 3.88
N GLN A 36 4.85 15.86 4.89
CA GLN A 36 5.37 16.02 6.25
C GLN A 36 5.28 14.74 7.09
N VAL A 37 4.23 13.94 6.88
CA VAL A 37 3.96 12.71 7.63
C VAL A 37 4.58 11.52 6.93
N LEU A 38 4.33 11.37 5.62
CA LEU A 38 4.78 10.21 4.85
C LEU A 38 6.01 10.50 3.99
N GLY A 39 6.61 11.69 4.08
CA GLY A 39 7.87 11.99 3.37
C GLY A 39 7.76 12.03 1.84
N PHE A 40 6.56 12.15 1.27
CA PHE A 40 6.40 12.26 -0.18
C PHE A 40 6.97 13.57 -0.74
N VAL A 41 7.33 13.60 -2.02
CA VAL A 41 7.81 14.80 -2.70
C VAL A 41 6.86 15.20 -3.82
N LEU A 42 6.54 16.50 -3.92
CA LEU A 42 5.77 17.03 -5.04
C LEU A 42 6.57 16.93 -6.34
N ILE A 43 5.94 16.39 -7.38
CA ILE A 43 6.54 16.26 -8.71
C ILE A 43 5.80 17.10 -9.74
N LYS A 44 6.47 17.37 -10.87
CA LYS A 44 5.89 18.15 -11.96
C LYS A 44 4.67 17.44 -12.55
N ARG A 45 3.53 18.13 -12.55
CA ARG A 45 2.30 17.68 -13.20
C ARG A 45 2.33 17.98 -14.70
N PRO A 46 1.79 17.10 -15.56
CA PRO A 46 1.53 17.42 -16.97
C PRO A 46 0.66 18.66 -17.13
N SER A 47 1.02 19.53 -18.07
CA SER A 47 0.34 20.81 -18.31
C SER A 47 -1.03 20.67 -18.98
N SER A 48 -1.39 19.48 -19.46
CA SER A 48 -2.68 19.20 -20.09
C SER A 48 -3.83 19.05 -19.09
N PHE A 49 -3.54 19.00 -17.79
CA PHE A 49 -4.58 18.88 -16.76
C PHE A 49 -5.11 20.26 -16.35
N ASN A 50 -6.41 20.46 -16.56
CA ASN A 50 -7.11 21.72 -16.30
C ASN A 50 -7.94 21.71 -15.00
N PHE A 51 -7.62 20.82 -14.06
CA PHE A 51 -8.24 20.73 -12.75
C PHE A 51 -7.23 20.99 -11.63
N GLU A 52 -7.71 21.31 -10.43
CA GLU A 52 -6.86 21.50 -9.26
C GLU A 52 -6.41 20.15 -8.69
N GLY A 53 -5.10 19.96 -8.55
CA GLY A 53 -4.54 18.64 -8.25
C GLY A 53 -3.03 18.63 -8.11
N ALA A 54 -2.50 17.66 -7.38
CA ALA A 54 -1.05 17.50 -7.16
C ALA A 54 -0.62 16.06 -7.41
N TRP A 55 0.61 15.91 -7.90
CA TRP A 55 1.26 14.61 -8.01
C TRP A 55 2.39 14.57 -7.00
N LEU A 56 2.43 13.52 -6.19
CA LEU A 56 3.52 13.24 -5.28
C LEU A 56 4.12 11.88 -5.61
N PHE A 57 5.41 11.72 -5.31
CA PHE A 57 6.11 10.46 -5.52
C PHE A 57 7.10 10.19 -4.39
N ASN A 58 7.10 8.95 -3.90
CA ASN A 58 8.14 8.38 -3.06
C ASN A 58 7.97 6.85 -3.00
N TYR A 59 8.98 6.11 -2.52
CA TYR A 59 8.89 4.66 -2.29
C TYR A 59 8.47 3.84 -3.52
N GLY A 60 8.75 4.34 -4.73
CA GLY A 60 8.36 3.69 -5.98
C GLY A 60 6.88 3.85 -6.38
N ILE A 61 6.07 4.59 -5.61
CA ILE A 61 4.63 4.78 -5.86
C ILE A 61 4.24 6.27 -5.98
N GLY A 62 3.32 6.56 -6.90
CA GLY A 62 2.70 7.88 -7.03
C GLY A 62 1.46 8.06 -6.14
N ILE A 63 1.25 9.27 -5.61
CA ILE A 63 -0.03 9.72 -5.06
C ILE A 63 -0.55 10.86 -5.93
N HIS A 64 -1.72 10.65 -6.54
CA HIS A 64 -2.43 11.68 -7.31
C HIS A 64 -3.57 12.25 -6.48
N LEU A 65 -3.51 13.54 -6.17
CA LEU A 65 -4.54 14.29 -5.47
C LEU A 65 -5.40 15.05 -6.47
N LEU A 66 -6.72 14.93 -6.35
CA LEU A 66 -7.70 15.67 -7.14
C LEU A 66 -8.60 16.46 -6.20
N GLU A 67 -8.64 17.78 -6.36
CA GLU A 67 -9.55 18.60 -5.57
C GLU A 67 -10.99 18.44 -6.06
N SER A 68 -11.92 18.27 -5.13
CA SER A 68 -13.36 18.31 -5.42
C SER A 68 -14.08 19.30 -4.52
N CYS A 69 -14.80 20.24 -5.14
CA CYS A 69 -15.66 21.20 -4.44
C CYS A 69 -16.95 20.56 -3.91
N SER A 70 -17.36 19.41 -4.45
CA SER A 70 -18.50 18.64 -3.93
C SER A 70 -18.01 17.61 -2.92
N ALA A 71 -18.68 17.54 -1.77
CA ALA A 71 -18.44 16.50 -0.77
C ALA A 71 -18.73 15.08 -1.29
N SER A 72 -19.33 14.95 -2.48
CA SER A 72 -19.58 13.68 -3.17
C SER A 72 -18.26 13.10 -3.68
N GLY A 73 -17.68 12.15 -2.93
CA GLY A 73 -16.49 11.40 -3.35
C GLY A 73 -15.34 11.42 -2.35
N VAL A 74 -15.36 12.35 -1.40
CA VAL A 74 -14.45 12.34 -0.25
C VAL A 74 -15.09 11.51 0.86
N PRO A 75 -14.39 10.53 1.46
CA PRO A 75 -14.90 9.83 2.63
C PRO A 75 -15.39 10.81 3.70
N ALA A 76 -16.52 10.50 4.32
CA ALA A 76 -16.83 11.15 5.58
C ALA A 76 -15.77 10.69 6.59
N LYS A 77 -15.02 11.63 7.18
CA LYS A 77 -14.06 11.30 8.23
C LYS A 77 -14.82 10.58 9.34
N LYS A 78 -14.53 9.28 9.49
CA LYS A 78 -15.15 8.46 10.53
C LYS A 78 -14.62 8.91 11.89
N GLU A 79 -15.49 8.94 12.90
CA GLU A 79 -15.11 9.31 14.26
C GLU A 79 -14.18 8.30 14.92
N LYS A 80 -14.16 7.06 14.44
CA LYS A 80 -13.31 5.99 14.97
C LYS A 80 -12.51 5.35 13.84
N ILE A 81 -11.25 5.06 14.14
CA ILE A 81 -10.39 4.28 13.25
C ILE A 81 -10.81 2.81 13.35
N ASN A 82 -11.11 2.21 12.20
CA ASN A 82 -11.47 0.81 12.08
C ASN A 82 -10.41 0.07 11.23
N PRO A 83 -9.51 -0.73 11.84
CA PRO A 83 -8.47 -1.47 11.11
C PRO A 83 -8.95 -2.36 9.95
N LYS A 84 -10.25 -2.61 9.84
CA LYS A 84 -10.87 -3.41 8.77
C LYS A 84 -11.34 -2.59 7.57
N ASP A 85 -11.18 -1.27 7.58
CA ASP A 85 -11.54 -0.42 6.44
C ASP A 85 -10.49 -0.50 5.32
N ASN A 86 -10.86 -0.09 4.10
CA ASN A 86 -9.94 0.02 2.97
C ASN A 86 -8.83 1.02 3.29
N HIS A 87 -7.58 0.63 3.04
CA HIS A 87 -6.40 1.43 3.32
C HIS A 87 -5.33 1.25 2.24
N ILE A 88 -4.39 2.20 2.22
CA ILE A 88 -3.07 1.99 1.60
C ILE A 88 -2.08 1.68 2.72
N SER A 89 -1.17 0.74 2.49
CA SER A 89 -0.23 0.25 3.49
C SER A 89 1.21 0.55 3.08
N PHE A 90 2.03 0.98 4.04
CA PHE A 90 3.46 1.19 3.85
C PHE A 90 4.26 0.34 4.84
N GLN A 91 5.38 -0.18 4.35
CA GLN A 91 6.37 -0.81 5.20
C GLN A 91 7.20 0.26 5.93
N CYS A 92 7.53 0.00 7.19
CA CYS A 92 8.50 0.81 7.94
C CYS A 92 9.63 -0.04 8.51
N SER A 93 10.79 0.58 8.71
CA SER A 93 11.92 -0.01 9.44
C SER A 93 11.85 0.23 10.96
N ASP A 94 11.11 1.25 11.40
CA ASP A 94 11.03 1.68 12.80
C ASP A 94 9.62 2.20 13.11
N MET A 95 8.80 1.35 13.74
CA MET A 95 7.42 1.68 14.10
C MET A 95 7.35 2.71 15.23
N GLU A 96 8.31 2.72 16.15
CA GLU A 96 8.35 3.66 17.27
C GLU A 96 8.61 5.09 16.78
N GLN A 97 9.49 5.26 15.79
CA GLN A 97 9.70 6.55 15.14
C GLN A 97 8.41 7.06 14.48
N VAL A 98 7.65 6.19 13.84
CA VAL A 98 6.36 6.55 13.25
C VAL A 98 5.37 6.99 14.34
N MET A 99 5.23 6.22 15.42
CA MET A 99 4.34 6.56 16.54
C MET A 99 4.69 7.94 17.12
N ARG A 100 5.98 8.18 17.43
CA ARG A 100 6.43 9.49 17.94
C ARG A 100 6.09 10.63 16.98
N LYS A 101 6.28 10.42 15.68
CA LYS A 101 5.99 11.45 14.67
C LYS A 101 4.50 11.77 14.61
N LEU A 102 3.63 10.76 14.71
CA LEU A 102 2.18 10.96 14.73
C LEU A 102 1.73 11.68 16.00
N GLU A 103 2.31 11.34 17.14
CA GLU A 103 2.05 12.01 18.43
C GLU A 103 2.46 13.48 18.41
N GLU A 104 3.67 13.80 17.91
CA GLU A 104 4.15 15.18 17.73
C GLU A 104 3.23 16.03 16.84
N MET A 105 2.54 15.39 15.90
CA MET A 105 1.63 16.03 14.95
C MET A 105 0.17 15.96 15.39
N GLU A 106 -0.11 15.44 16.59
CA GLU A 106 -1.45 15.25 17.16
C GLU A 106 -2.39 14.45 16.23
N ILE A 107 -1.83 13.46 15.54
CA ILE A 107 -2.57 12.55 14.66
C ILE A 107 -3.01 11.33 15.48
N GLU A 108 -4.32 11.13 15.59
CA GLU A 108 -4.89 9.94 16.21
C GLU A 108 -4.54 8.68 15.40
N TYR A 109 -4.11 7.63 16.10
CA TYR A 109 -3.81 6.32 15.52
C TYR A 109 -4.30 5.20 16.43
N VAL A 110 -4.44 4.00 15.87
CA VAL A 110 -4.65 2.74 16.61
C VAL A 110 -3.64 1.71 16.16
N THR A 111 -3.28 0.80 17.06
CA THR A 111 -2.36 -0.30 16.76
C THR A 111 -3.06 -1.65 16.83
N ALA A 112 -2.57 -2.61 16.07
CA ALA A 112 -2.96 -4.01 16.15
C ALA A 112 -1.72 -4.91 16.03
N VAL A 113 -1.81 -6.11 16.57
CA VAL A 113 -0.77 -7.13 16.50
C VAL A 113 -1.37 -8.40 15.93
N VAL A 114 -0.70 -8.99 14.95
CA VAL A 114 -1.02 -10.29 14.37
C VAL A 114 0.13 -11.24 14.67
N GLU A 115 -0.19 -12.42 15.20
CA GLU A 115 0.80 -13.48 15.44
C GLU A 115 0.45 -14.68 14.56
N GLU A 116 1.42 -15.14 13.77
CA GLU A 116 1.29 -16.33 12.94
C GLU A 116 2.60 -17.09 12.93
N GLY A 117 2.57 -18.38 13.28
CA GLY A 117 3.77 -19.23 13.28
C GLY A 117 4.91 -18.75 14.19
N GLY A 118 4.62 -17.99 15.24
CA GLY A 118 5.63 -17.38 16.13
C GLY A 118 6.27 -16.10 15.59
N ILE A 119 5.79 -15.58 14.46
CA ILE A 119 6.17 -14.27 13.92
C ILE A 119 5.12 -13.26 14.35
N GLN A 120 5.58 -12.15 14.92
CA GLN A 120 4.75 -11.01 15.27
C GLN A 120 4.78 -9.98 14.15
N VAL A 121 3.59 -9.52 13.75
CA VAL A 121 3.37 -8.41 12.83
C VAL A 121 2.67 -7.29 13.57
N ASP A 122 3.26 -6.11 13.55
CA ASP A 122 2.71 -4.89 14.11
C ASP A 122 2.09 -4.06 13.00
N GLN A 123 0.87 -3.59 13.26
CA GLN A 123 0.11 -2.74 12.37
C GLN A 123 -0.25 -1.45 13.11
N LEU A 124 -0.16 -0.33 12.41
CA LEU A 124 -0.56 0.98 12.90
C LEU A 124 -1.47 1.63 11.86
N PHE A 125 -2.61 2.16 12.29
CA PHE A 125 -3.63 2.75 11.41
C PHE A 125 -3.95 4.17 11.82
N PHE A 126 -4.05 5.07 10.85
CA PHE A 126 -4.47 6.46 11.03
C PHE A 126 -5.16 6.99 9.78
N HIS A 127 -5.76 8.16 9.89
CA HIS A 127 -6.41 8.81 8.77
C HIS A 127 -5.58 9.97 8.22
N ASP A 128 -5.63 10.15 6.91
CA ASP A 128 -5.23 11.40 6.26
C ASP A 128 -6.24 12.53 6.59
N PRO A 129 -5.98 13.78 6.13
CA PRO A 129 -6.86 14.91 6.43
C PRO A 129 -8.31 14.75 5.93
N ASP A 130 -8.52 13.91 4.92
CA ASP A 130 -9.80 13.68 4.26
C ASP A 130 -10.50 12.38 4.72
N GLY A 131 -9.85 11.58 5.58
CA GLY A 131 -10.41 10.36 6.16
C GLY A 131 -10.04 9.08 5.42
N TYR A 132 -9.11 9.12 4.48
CA TYR A 132 -8.51 7.92 3.89
C TYR A 132 -7.61 7.24 4.91
N MET A 133 -7.70 5.92 5.00
CA MET A 133 -6.93 5.16 5.96
C MET A 133 -5.54 4.83 5.42
N VAL A 134 -4.54 5.10 6.25
CA VAL A 134 -3.14 4.73 6.03
C VAL A 134 -2.77 3.69 7.08
N GLU A 135 -2.20 2.58 6.61
CA GLU A 135 -1.61 1.55 7.46
C GLU A 135 -0.08 1.62 7.37
N ILE A 136 0.58 1.39 8.49
CA ILE A 136 2.00 1.06 8.56
C ILE A 136 2.08 -0.37 9.08
N CYS A 137 2.65 -1.28 8.28
CA CYS A 137 2.74 -2.70 8.62
C CYS A 137 4.14 -3.24 8.39
N ASN A 138 4.59 -4.18 9.24
CA ASN A 138 5.77 -5.01 8.97
C ASN A 138 5.37 -6.40 8.42
N CYS A 139 4.29 -6.47 7.64
CA CYS A 139 3.68 -7.67 7.08
C CYS A 139 4.65 -8.52 6.25
N GLN A 140 5.71 -7.92 5.69
CA GLN A 140 6.78 -8.62 4.97
C GLN A 140 7.55 -9.63 5.84
N ASN A 141 7.41 -9.57 7.16
CA ASN A 141 7.98 -10.55 8.07
C ASN A 141 7.31 -11.93 7.92
N LEU A 142 6.06 -11.97 7.44
CA LEU A 142 5.34 -13.22 7.19
C LEU A 142 5.80 -13.86 5.88
N PRO A 143 5.92 -15.21 5.83
CA PRO A 143 6.23 -15.90 4.60
C PRO A 143 5.07 -15.77 3.61
N LEU A 144 5.37 -15.32 2.39
CA LEU A 144 4.39 -15.25 1.32
C LEU A 144 4.20 -16.64 0.67
N LEU A 145 3.14 -17.34 1.07
CA LEU A 145 2.83 -18.69 0.60
C LEU A 145 1.58 -18.69 -0.30
N PRO A 146 1.71 -18.91 -1.62
CA PRO A 146 0.56 -19.02 -2.51
C PRO A 146 -0.33 -20.20 -2.13
N LEU A 147 -1.64 -19.98 -1.96
CA LEU A 147 -2.59 -21.04 -1.57
C LEU A 147 -2.67 -22.22 -2.56
N SER A 148 -2.27 -22.02 -3.81
CA SER A 148 -2.22 -23.06 -4.85
C SER A 148 -0.99 -23.97 -4.77
N SER A 149 -0.02 -23.73 -3.88
CA SER A 149 1.21 -24.52 -3.80
C SER A 149 1.08 -25.86 -3.05
N ASN A 150 -0.13 -26.28 -2.70
CA ASN A 150 -0.38 -27.63 -2.19
C ASN A 150 -0.15 -28.66 -3.30
N LYS A 151 1.03 -29.31 -3.31
CA LYS A 151 1.26 -30.49 -4.15
C LYS A 151 0.17 -31.53 -3.84
N PRO A 152 -0.62 -31.98 -4.83
CA PRO A 152 -1.51 -33.11 -4.60
C PRO A 152 -0.65 -34.32 -4.21
N LYS A 153 -0.98 -34.96 -3.07
CA LYS A 153 -0.42 -36.27 -2.73
C LYS A 153 -0.81 -37.25 -3.85
N GLY A 154 0.13 -37.53 -4.75
CA GLY A 154 0.02 -38.66 -5.68
C GLY A 154 -0.07 -38.37 -7.19
N SER A 155 0.44 -37.25 -7.71
CA SER A 155 0.55 -37.06 -9.17
C SER A 155 2.01 -36.85 -9.59
N ARG A 156 2.52 -37.75 -10.43
CA ARG A 156 3.77 -37.56 -11.18
C ARG A 156 3.51 -36.54 -12.29
N ASP A 157 4.44 -35.60 -12.42
CA ASP A 157 4.66 -34.73 -13.57
C ASP A 157 3.56 -33.70 -13.91
N ALA A 158 3.60 -32.55 -13.22
CA ALA A 158 3.30 -31.26 -13.83
C ALA A 158 4.07 -30.15 -13.09
N ASN A 159 4.89 -29.42 -13.83
CA ASN A 159 5.80 -28.39 -13.35
C ASN A 159 5.02 -27.17 -12.80
N CYS A 160 4.65 -27.22 -11.52
CA CYS A 160 4.09 -26.08 -10.80
C CYS A 160 5.21 -25.42 -9.98
N SER A 161 6.02 -24.56 -10.61
CA SER A 161 7.20 -23.94 -9.96
C SER A 161 7.37 -22.43 -10.21
N GLY A 162 6.60 -21.81 -11.11
CA GLY A 162 6.85 -20.42 -11.52
C GLY A 162 6.59 -19.35 -10.45
N VAL A 163 5.46 -19.43 -9.74
CA VAL A 163 5.03 -18.35 -8.83
C VAL A 163 5.89 -18.27 -7.56
N ALA A 164 6.21 -19.42 -6.97
CA ALA A 164 7.08 -19.47 -5.79
C ALA A 164 8.54 -19.09 -6.13
N ALA A 165 9.01 -19.44 -7.33
CA ALA A 165 10.33 -19.02 -7.81
C ALA A 165 10.40 -17.51 -8.05
N LEU A 166 9.38 -16.91 -8.67
CA LEU A 166 9.29 -15.45 -8.86
C LEU A 166 9.29 -14.69 -7.54
N MET A 167 8.53 -15.15 -6.53
CA MET A 167 8.49 -14.49 -5.23
C MET A 167 9.86 -14.53 -4.50
N MET A 168 10.63 -15.61 -4.67
CA MET A 168 12.00 -15.68 -4.18
C MET A 168 12.97 -14.83 -4.99
N GLU A 169 12.82 -14.74 -6.32
CA GLU A 169 13.70 -13.91 -7.17
C GLU A 169 13.54 -12.40 -6.89
N TYR A 170 12.33 -11.89 -6.65
CA TYR A 170 12.12 -10.49 -6.28
C TYR A 170 12.76 -10.14 -4.92
N LEU A 171 12.67 -11.03 -3.93
CA LEU A 171 13.36 -10.86 -2.63
C LEU A 171 14.89 -10.82 -2.76
N VAL A 172 15.46 -11.57 -3.70
CA VAL A 172 16.92 -11.62 -3.94
C VAL A 172 17.40 -10.39 -4.70
N LEU A 173 16.59 -9.85 -5.62
CA LEU A 173 16.93 -8.60 -6.33
C LEU A 173 16.93 -7.39 -5.39
N ASP A 174 15.99 -7.31 -4.43
CA ASP A 174 15.98 -6.26 -3.40
C ASP A 174 17.23 -6.30 -2.49
N LEU A 175 17.84 -7.48 -2.31
CA LEU A 175 19.08 -7.64 -1.53
C LEU A 175 20.36 -7.28 -2.30
N LEU A 176 20.30 -7.12 -3.62
CA LEU A 176 21.46 -6.84 -4.47
C LEU A 176 21.66 -5.34 -4.80
N ASP A 177 20.72 -4.46 -4.42
CA ASP A 177 20.81 -3.02 -4.68
C ASP A 177 21.34 -2.17 -3.49
N ILE A 178 21.87 -2.81 -2.44
CA ILE A 178 22.60 -2.11 -1.35
C ILE A 178 24.10 -2.36 -1.50
N SER A 179 24.70 -1.92 -2.61
CA SER A 179 26.15 -1.72 -2.73
C SER A 179 26.49 -0.88 -3.97
N ILE A 180 26.35 0.44 -3.86
CA ILE A 180 27.20 1.42 -4.57
C ILE A 180 27.54 2.56 -3.61
#